data_AF-A0A5N4ASR4-F1
#
_entry.id   AF-A0A5N4ASR4-F1
#
_cell.length_a   1.000
_cell.length_b   1.000
_cell.length_c   1.000
_cell.angle_alpha   90.00
_cell.angle_beta   90.00
_cell.angle_gamma   90.00
#
_symmetry.space_group_name_H-M   'P 1'
#
loop_
_entity.id
_entity.type
_entity.pdbx_description
1 polymer ?
#
loop_
_entity_poly.entity_id
_entity_poly.type
_entity_poly.pdbx_seq_one_letter_code
_entity_poly.pdbx_strand_id
1 'polypeptide(L)'
;MASASCPICYRKITLRQSKIICEVCNGVFHEKCTELNRSHVTKENENWICQPCTEKRTIRISAESKEQLSISGIISIINEMRNEQMQVQRRTNESLRHVSRQVDDLKSVMMGQTESMRQMIGKIASHPAEGVPVEAERSYKTAPRLVSGERSEDRSEVASSSNLAIKKDDIDVNPRLMKNTSA
;
A
#
# COMPACT_ATOMS: atom_id res chain seq x y z
N MET A 1 -40.44 2.11 21.16
CA MET A 1 -39.43 2.52 20.15
C MET A 1 -39.82 3.88 19.61
N ALA A 2 -39.00 4.92 19.80
CA ALA A 2 -39.30 6.24 19.28
C ALA A 2 -39.34 6.21 17.74
N SER A 3 -40.40 6.75 17.15
CA SER A 3 -40.52 6.85 15.69
C SER A 3 -39.52 7.90 15.19
N ALA A 4 -38.50 7.49 14.43
CA ALA A 4 -37.55 8.41 13.83
C ALA A 4 -38.26 9.29 12.79
N SER A 5 -38.01 10.61 12.83
CA SER A 5 -38.46 11.58 11.82
C SER A 5 -37.30 11.94 10.90
N CYS A 6 -37.56 12.03 9.59
CA CYS A 6 -36.54 12.44 8.62
C CYS A 6 -36.18 13.92 8.81
N PRO A 7 -34.90 14.27 9.02
CA PRO A 7 -34.50 15.66 9.25
C PRO A 7 -34.72 16.60 8.05
N ILE A 8 -34.89 16.08 6.84
CA ILE A 8 -35.06 16.89 5.61
C ILE A 8 -36.51 17.31 5.43
N CYS A 9 -37.45 16.38 5.58
CA CYS A 9 -38.89 16.65 5.34
C CYS A 9 -39.74 16.64 6.61
N TYR A 10 -39.15 16.37 7.77
CA TYR A 10 -39.79 16.29 9.09
C TYR A 10 -40.93 15.27 9.23
N ARG A 11 -41.14 14.42 8.22
CA ARG A 11 -42.13 13.34 8.27
C ARG A 11 -41.56 12.12 8.99
N LYS A 12 -42.45 11.36 9.66
CA LYS A 12 -42.10 10.10 10.32
C LYS A 12 -41.67 9.06 9.29
N ILE A 13 -40.58 8.35 9.57
CA ILE A 13 -40.05 7.27 8.74
C ILE A 13 -40.76 5.99 9.15
N THR A 14 -41.49 5.39 8.20
CA THR A 14 -42.20 4.12 8.43
C THR A 14 -41.31 2.94 8.04
N LEU A 15 -41.57 1.76 8.63
CA LEU A 15 -40.82 0.53 8.35
C LEU A 15 -40.87 0.07 6.89
N ARG A 16 -41.87 0.54 6.12
CA ARG A 16 -42.07 0.16 4.71
C ARG A 16 -41.32 1.06 3.73
N GLN A 17 -40.71 2.15 4.19
CA GLN A 17 -39.99 3.09 3.33
C GLN A 17 -38.49 2.78 3.35
N SER A 18 -37.83 2.90 2.20
CA SER A 18 -36.38 2.86 2.12
C SER A 18 -35.75 3.98 2.93
N LYS A 19 -34.76 3.63 3.75
CA LYS A 19 -34.06 4.54 4.66
C LYS A 19 -32.56 4.40 4.51
N ILE A 20 -31.84 5.50 4.73
CA ILE A 20 -30.39 5.57 4.79
C ILE A 20 -29.96 6.23 6.11
N ILE A 21 -28.83 5.81 6.65
CA ILE A 21 -28.31 6.29 7.93
C ILE A 21 -27.00 7.04 7.66
N CYS A 22 -26.87 8.25 8.17
CA CYS A 22 -25.63 9.01 8.10
C CYS A 22 -24.60 8.43 9.06
N GLU A 23 -23.41 8.11 8.58
CA GLU A 23 -22.30 7.58 9.39
C GLU A 23 -21.86 8.53 10.52
N VAL A 24 -21.94 9.86 10.28
CA VAL A 24 -21.42 10.87 11.20
C VAL A 24 -22.41 11.22 12.31
N CYS A 25 -23.67 11.49 11.96
CA CYS A 25 -24.68 11.95 12.93
C CYS A 25 -25.66 10.85 13.35
N ASN A 26 -25.59 9.65 12.77
CA ASN A 26 -26.53 8.55 12.96
C ASN A 26 -28.01 8.93 12.69
N GLY A 27 -28.23 10.01 11.95
CA GLY A 27 -29.55 10.45 11.52
C GLY A 27 -30.13 9.50 10.47
N VAL A 28 -31.44 9.24 10.56
CA VAL A 28 -32.17 8.40 9.59
C VAL A 28 -32.89 9.29 8.59
N PHE A 29 -32.72 9.01 7.30
CA PHE A 29 -33.27 9.81 6.21
C PHE A 29 -34.09 8.93 5.27
N HIS A 30 -35.12 9.50 4.63
CA HIS A 30 -35.74 8.84 3.50
C HIS A 30 -34.76 8.83 2.32
N GLU A 31 -34.64 7.71 1.63
CA GLU A 31 -33.80 7.61 0.42
C GLU A 31 -34.21 8.64 -0.65
N LYS A 32 -35.51 8.93 -0.75
CA LYS A 32 -36.05 9.95 -1.67
C LYS A 32 -35.67 11.39 -1.30
N CYS A 33 -35.38 11.65 -0.01
CA CYS A 33 -35.05 12.99 0.46
C CYS A 33 -33.56 13.33 0.29
N THR A 34 -32.71 12.34 0.01
CA THR A 34 -31.25 12.51 -0.04
C THR A 34 -30.71 12.74 -1.45
N GLU A 35 -31.58 12.89 -2.47
CA GLU A 35 -31.23 13.10 -3.89
C GLU A 35 -30.16 12.13 -4.44
N LEU A 36 -30.02 10.96 -3.82
CA LEU A 36 -29.06 9.95 -4.26
C LEU A 36 -29.54 9.38 -5.58
N ASN A 37 -28.72 9.52 -6.62
CA ASN A 37 -28.89 8.76 -7.84
C ASN A 37 -28.89 7.28 -7.48
N ARG A 38 -29.95 6.56 -7.88
CA ARG A 38 -30.17 5.13 -7.56
C ARG A 38 -29.00 4.22 -7.96
N SER A 39 -28.10 4.69 -8.84
CA SER A 39 -26.87 4.01 -9.24
C SER A 39 -25.77 3.97 -8.17
N HIS A 40 -25.79 4.85 -7.16
CA HIS A 40 -24.76 4.92 -6.11
C HIS A 40 -25.14 4.14 -4.84
N VAL A 41 -26.36 3.61 -4.75
CA VAL A 41 -26.85 2.85 -3.58
C VAL A 41 -26.72 1.34 -3.79
N THR A 42 -25.91 0.90 -4.75
CA THR A 42 -25.72 -0.53 -5.01
C THR A 42 -24.57 -1.09 -4.18
N LYS A 43 -24.98 -1.77 -3.10
CA LYS A 43 -24.35 -2.92 -2.42
C LYS A 43 -23.36 -2.71 -1.28
N GLU A 44 -22.73 -1.54 -1.13
CA GLU A 44 -21.87 -1.27 0.02
C GLU A 44 -22.34 -0.01 0.74
N ASN A 45 -23.30 -0.22 1.63
CA ASN A 45 -23.99 0.79 2.44
C ASN A 45 -23.06 1.50 3.45
N GLU A 46 -21.73 1.38 3.36
CA GLU A 46 -20.88 1.60 4.53
C GLU A 46 -20.63 3.08 4.84
N ASN A 47 -20.56 3.98 3.86
CA ASN A 47 -20.00 5.32 4.13
C ASN A 47 -20.85 6.50 3.62
N TRP A 48 -22.18 6.46 3.75
CA TRP A 48 -22.99 7.63 3.39
C TRP A 48 -22.96 8.71 4.47
N ILE A 49 -22.65 9.95 4.06
CA ILE A 49 -22.63 11.14 4.90
C ILE A 49 -23.68 12.12 4.39
N CYS A 50 -24.56 12.59 5.27
CA CYS A 50 -25.58 13.57 4.90
C CYS A 50 -24.97 14.93 4.55
N GLN A 51 -25.60 15.68 3.65
CA GLN A 51 -25.12 16.99 3.20
C GLN A 51 -24.73 17.95 4.36
N PRO A 52 -25.52 18.11 5.44
CA PRO A 52 -25.10 18.93 6.58
C PRO A 52 -23.81 18.47 7.26
N CYS A 53 -23.56 17.16 7.30
CA CYS A 53 -22.31 16.62 7.85
C CYS A 53 -21.14 16.78 6.85
N THR A 54 -21.41 16.64 5.55
CA THR A 54 -20.42 16.91 4.49
C THR A 54 -20.00 18.37 4.51
N GLU A 55 -20.95 19.31 4.56
CA GLU A 55 -20.68 20.75 4.64
C GLU A 55 -19.88 21.09 5.91
N LYS A 56 -20.26 20.56 7.08
CA LYS A 56 -19.48 20.74 8.31
C LYS A 56 -18.05 20.19 8.21
N ARG A 57 -17.85 19.09 7.49
CA ARG A 57 -16.53 18.50 7.24
C ARG A 57 -15.70 19.37 6.30
N THR A 58 -16.30 19.88 5.23
CA THR A 58 -15.66 20.86 4.32
C THR A 58 -15.34 22.16 5.03
N ILE A 59 -16.21 22.60 5.95
CA ILE A 59 -15.95 23.77 6.80
C ILE A 59 -14.81 23.49 7.77
N ARG A 60 -14.54 22.28 8.26
CA ARG A 60 -13.30 22.05 9.02
C ARG A 60 -12.05 22.21 8.16
N ILE A 61 -12.11 21.78 6.91
CA ILE A 61 -11.02 21.94 5.93
C ILE A 61 -10.88 23.41 5.47
N SER A 62 -11.97 24.19 5.52
CA SER A 62 -11.99 25.60 5.04
C SER A 62 -12.01 26.66 6.15
N ALA A 63 -12.43 26.36 7.38
CA ALA A 63 -12.43 27.28 8.51
C ALA A 63 -11.05 27.40 9.17
N GLU A 64 -10.13 26.48 8.85
CA GLU A 64 -8.68 26.68 9.04
C GLU A 64 -8.09 27.75 8.10
N SER A 65 -8.89 28.37 7.21
CA SER A 65 -8.43 29.46 6.33
C SER A 65 -8.88 30.86 6.74
N LYS A 66 -9.43 31.07 7.94
CA LYS A 66 -9.74 32.43 8.44
C LYS A 66 -9.11 32.82 9.77
N GLU A 67 -8.58 31.87 10.55
CA GLU A 67 -7.49 32.21 11.45
C GLU A 67 -6.20 32.07 10.65
N GLN A 68 -5.56 33.21 10.38
CA GLN A 68 -4.21 33.24 9.86
C GLN A 68 -3.38 32.36 10.79
N LEU A 69 -3.04 31.13 10.37
CA LEU A 69 -2.23 30.21 11.16
C LEU A 69 -1.04 31.01 11.66
N SER A 70 -0.98 31.22 12.97
CA SER A 70 0.10 32.00 13.54
C SER A 70 1.41 31.34 13.12
N ILE A 71 2.47 32.13 12.93
CA ILE A 71 3.79 31.59 12.59
C ILE A 71 4.18 30.48 13.59
N SER A 72 3.79 30.63 14.86
CA SER A 72 3.95 29.61 15.91
C SER A 72 3.19 28.30 15.62
N GLY A 73 1.95 28.38 15.13
CA GLY A 73 1.17 27.22 14.71
C GLY A 73 1.81 26.49 13.52
N ILE A 74 2.27 27.24 12.51
CA ILE A 74 2.97 26.66 11.35
C ILE A 74 4.27 25.96 11.77
N ILE A 75 5.06 26.57 12.65
CA ILE A 75 6.29 25.96 13.18
C ILE A 75 5.97 24.67 13.94
N SER A 76 4.89 24.64 14.71
CA SER A 76 4.47 23.45 15.47
C SER A 76 4.11 22.29 14.53
N ILE A 77 3.34 22.57 13.48
CA ILE A 77 2.99 21.58 12.45
C ILE A 77 4.25 21.06 11.74
N ILE A 78 5.18 21.95 11.35
CA ILE A 78 6.44 21.54 10.71
C ILE A 78 7.26 20.63 11.63
N ASN A 79 7.31 20.91 12.93
CA ASN A 79 8.04 20.09 13.88
C ASN A 79 7.39 18.72 14.10
N GLU A 80 6.06 18.67 14.13
CA GLU A 80 5.31 17.42 14.19
C GLU A 80 5.57 16.56 12.94
N MET A 81 5.44 17.14 11.75
CA MET A 81 5.75 16.48 10.48
C MET A 81 7.20 15.97 10.43
N ARG A 82 8.17 16.77 10.90
CA ARG A 82 9.58 16.34 10.98
C ARG A 82 9.75 15.17 11.94
N ASN A 83 9.07 15.18 13.08
CA ASN A 83 9.13 14.09 14.04
C ASN A 83 8.51 12.81 13.47
N GLU A 84 7.37 12.90 12.81
CA GLU A 84 6.75 11.78 12.10
C GLU A 84 7.67 11.23 11.01
N GLN A 85 8.26 12.10 10.18
CA GLN A 85 9.21 11.71 9.14
C GLN A 85 10.41 10.96 9.73
N MET A 86 10.96 11.43 10.85
CA MET A 86 12.05 10.76 11.57
C MET A 86 11.63 9.39 12.11
N GLN A 87 10.41 9.25 12.64
CA GLN A 87 9.91 7.95 13.10
C GLN A 87 9.72 6.97 11.96
N VAL A 88 9.14 7.41 10.84
CA VAL A 88 8.98 6.59 9.64
C VAL A 88 10.35 6.14 9.14
N GLN A 89 11.32 7.05 9.04
CA GLN A 89 12.68 6.70 8.61
C GLN A 89 13.33 5.66 9.53
N ARG A 90 13.15 5.77 10.86
CA ARG A 90 13.65 4.77 11.82
C ARG A 90 13.02 3.41 11.59
N ARG A 91 11.69 3.33 11.48
CA ARG A 91 10.97 2.06 11.25
C ARG A 91 11.39 1.41 9.93
N THR A 92 11.52 2.20 8.86
CA THR A 92 11.99 1.69 7.56
C THR A 92 13.41 1.14 7.64
N ASN A 93 14.32 1.86 8.31
CA ASN A 93 15.70 1.38 8.49
C ASN A 93 15.77 0.09 9.33
N GLU A 94 14.94 -0.02 10.36
CA GLU A 94 14.85 -1.23 11.18
C GLU A 94 14.31 -2.42 10.37
N SER A 95 13.25 -2.21 9.60
CA SER A 95 12.70 -3.22 8.69
C SER A 95 13.73 -3.67 7.66
N LEU A 96 14.48 -2.74 7.06
CA LEU A 96 15.54 -3.07 6.10
C LEU A 96 16.64 -3.93 6.74
N ARG A 97 17.05 -3.62 7.97
CA ARG A 97 18.02 -4.46 8.72
C ARG A 97 17.47 -5.84 9.04
N HIS A 98 16.17 -5.96 9.30
CA HIS A 98 15.55 -7.26 9.52
C HIS A 98 15.56 -8.11 8.24
N VAL A 99 15.13 -7.54 7.12
CA VAL A 99 15.16 -8.22 5.82
C VAL A 99 16.58 -8.62 5.43
N SER A 100 17.56 -7.74 5.63
CA SER A 100 18.98 -8.06 5.34
C SER A 100 19.45 -9.29 6.12
N ARG A 101 19.11 -9.41 7.41
CA ARG A 101 19.44 -10.59 8.22
C ARG A 101 18.77 -11.86 7.69
N GLN A 102 17.49 -11.78 7.31
CA GLN A 102 16.80 -12.94 6.72
C GLN A 102 17.46 -13.41 5.42
N VAL A 103 17.91 -12.47 4.59
CA VAL A 103 18.63 -12.80 3.35
C VAL A 103 19.96 -13.51 3.66
N ASP A 104 20.71 -13.03 4.65
CA ASP A 104 21.97 -13.65 5.06
C ASP A 104 21.76 -15.06 5.64
N ASP A 105 20.73 -15.24 6.47
CA ASP A 105 20.36 -16.54 7.05
C ASP A 105 19.98 -17.54 5.95
N LEU A 106 19.10 -17.13 5.02
CA LEU A 106 18.69 -17.96 3.89
C LEU A 106 19.88 -18.33 2.99
N LYS A 107 20.78 -17.37 2.74
CA LYS A 107 22.00 -17.61 1.96
C LYS A 107 22.88 -18.65 2.65
N SER A 108 23.05 -18.59 3.97
CA SER A 108 23.83 -19.57 4.74
C SER A 108 23.25 -20.98 4.63
N VAL A 109 21.92 -21.11 4.76
CA VAL A 109 21.21 -22.39 4.58
C VAL A 109 21.40 -22.95 3.17
N MET A 110 21.22 -22.12 2.13
CA MET A 110 21.43 -22.55 0.75
C MET A 110 22.85 -22.99 0.46
N MET A 111 23.85 -22.30 1.03
CA MET A 111 25.26 -22.70 0.92
C MET A 111 25.50 -24.07 1.57
N GLY A 112 24.95 -24.32 2.76
CA GLY A 112 25.01 -25.62 3.43
C GLY A 112 24.36 -26.75 2.63
N GLN A 113 23.18 -26.48 2.04
CA GLN A 113 22.51 -27.44 1.15
C GLN A 113 23.33 -27.72 -0.12
N THR A 114 23.90 -26.69 -0.73
CA THR A 114 24.75 -26.81 -1.93
C THR A 114 25.96 -27.69 -1.65
N GLU A 115 26.59 -27.52 -0.49
CA GLU A 115 27.74 -28.35 -0.09
C GLU A 115 27.32 -29.80 0.20
N SER A 116 26.22 -30.01 0.91
CA SER A 116 25.66 -31.35 1.14
C SER A 116 25.34 -32.09 -0.17
N MET A 117 24.70 -31.39 -1.13
CA MET A 117 24.43 -31.92 -2.46
C MET A 117 25.72 -32.28 -3.21
N ARG A 118 26.73 -31.41 -3.16
CA ARG A 118 28.05 -31.68 -3.76
C ARG A 118 28.68 -32.95 -3.21
N GLN A 119 28.62 -33.15 -1.89
CA GLN A 119 29.14 -34.36 -1.25
C GLN A 119 28.37 -35.62 -1.66
N MET A 120 27.04 -35.55 -1.76
CA MET A 120 26.21 -36.66 -2.24
C MET A 120 26.55 -37.04 -3.69
N ILE A 121 26.67 -36.04 -4.58
CA ILE A 121 27.08 -36.25 -5.98
C ILE A 121 28.46 -36.91 -6.05
N GLY A 122 29.42 -36.43 -5.23
CA GLY A 122 30.76 -37.03 -5.14
C GLY A 122 30.73 -38.50 -4.70
N LYS A 123 29.92 -38.85 -3.70
CA LYS A 123 29.76 -40.25 -3.25
C LYS A 123 29.17 -41.14 -4.33
N ILE A 124 28.14 -40.68 -5.04
CA ILE A 124 27.53 -41.39 -6.17
C ILE A 124 28.57 -41.63 -7.27
N ALA A 125 29.37 -40.61 -7.61
CA ALA A 125 30.41 -40.73 -8.64
C ALA A 125 31.57 -41.68 -8.23
N SER A 126 31.86 -41.78 -6.93
CA SER A 126 32.92 -42.65 -6.40
C SER A 126 32.53 -44.12 -6.24
N HIS A 127 31.24 -44.44 -6.27
CA HIS A 127 30.81 -45.84 -6.29
C HIS A 127 31.06 -46.39 -7.69
N PRO A 128 31.98 -47.36 -7.87
CA PRO A 128 32.14 -48.01 -9.15
C PRO A 128 30.79 -48.60 -9.53
N ALA A 129 30.38 -48.37 -10.78
CA ALA A 129 29.20 -49.01 -11.33
C ALA A 129 29.42 -50.53 -11.29
N GLU A 130 29.04 -51.18 -10.20
CA GLU A 130 28.79 -52.61 -10.18
C GLU A 130 27.62 -52.81 -11.13
N GLY A 131 27.98 -53.02 -12.40
CA GLY A 131 27.05 -53.13 -13.50
C GLY A 131 26.10 -54.28 -13.23
N VAL A 132 24.88 -53.95 -12.83
CA VAL A 132 23.74 -54.76 -13.23
C VAL A 132 23.62 -54.51 -14.73
N PRO A 133 23.81 -55.52 -15.59
CA PRO A 133 23.57 -55.37 -17.02
C PRO A 133 22.10 -54.99 -17.17
N VAL A 134 21.85 -53.74 -17.58
CA VAL A 134 20.54 -53.28 -18.00
C VAL A 134 20.28 -53.99 -19.31
N GLU A 135 19.62 -55.14 -19.26
CA GLU A 135 19.07 -55.79 -20.45
C GLU A 135 18.22 -54.77 -21.18
N ALA A 136 18.71 -54.39 -22.35
CA ALA A 136 18.11 -53.43 -23.26
C ALA A 136 16.88 -54.06 -23.93
N GLU A 137 15.84 -54.36 -23.17
CA GLU A 137 14.53 -54.71 -23.74
C GLU A 137 13.42 -54.06 -22.95
N ARG A 138 13.04 -52.85 -23.37
CA ARG A 138 11.62 -52.53 -23.54
C ARG A 138 11.45 -51.35 -24.49
N SER A 139 11.05 -51.75 -25.69
CA SER A 139 10.30 -50.97 -26.67
C SER A 139 9.19 -50.16 -25.99
N TYR A 140 9.40 -48.86 -25.79
CA TYR A 140 8.30 -47.92 -25.59
C TYR A 140 8.09 -47.21 -26.93
N LYS A 141 7.20 -47.79 -27.72
CA LYS A 141 6.57 -47.11 -28.84
C LYS A 141 5.85 -45.86 -28.30
N THR A 142 6.12 -44.75 -28.98
CA THR A 142 5.24 -43.57 -29.11
C THR A 142 5.16 -42.62 -27.91
N ALA A 143 5.97 -41.56 -27.96
CA ALA A 143 5.68 -40.33 -27.22
C ALA A 143 4.48 -39.60 -27.88
N PRO A 144 3.49 -39.10 -27.11
CA PRO A 144 2.49 -38.19 -27.64
C PRO A 144 3.15 -36.85 -28.00
N ARG A 145 2.89 -36.40 -29.22
CA ARG A 145 3.29 -35.09 -29.74
C ARG A 145 2.59 -34.01 -28.91
N LEU A 146 3.33 -33.34 -28.02
CA LEU A 146 2.85 -32.17 -27.30
C LEU A 146 2.58 -31.06 -28.32
N VAL A 147 1.30 -30.73 -28.47
CA VAL A 147 0.82 -29.57 -29.21
C VAL A 147 1.40 -28.33 -28.55
N SER A 148 2.18 -27.58 -29.32
CA SER A 148 2.65 -26.24 -29.00
C SER A 148 1.44 -25.32 -28.82
N GLY A 149 0.99 -25.19 -27.57
CA GLY A 149 0.08 -24.14 -27.15
C GLY A 149 0.83 -22.81 -27.13
N GLU A 150 0.42 -21.93 -28.02
CA GLU A 150 0.82 -20.53 -28.09
C GLU A 150 0.59 -19.86 -26.72
N ARG A 151 1.65 -19.34 -26.11
CA ARG A 151 1.53 -18.34 -25.06
C ARG A 151 2.45 -17.18 -25.39
N SER A 152 1.86 -16.21 -26.08
CA SER A 152 2.34 -14.85 -26.18
C SER A 152 2.49 -14.27 -24.77
N GLU A 153 3.73 -14.16 -24.31
CA GLU A 153 4.07 -13.31 -23.18
C GLU A 153 4.47 -11.94 -23.75
N ASP A 154 3.49 -11.03 -23.76
CA ASP A 154 3.71 -9.59 -23.80
C ASP A 154 4.56 -9.20 -22.59
N ARG A 155 5.88 -9.20 -22.79
CA ARG A 155 6.85 -8.71 -21.83
C ARG A 155 6.89 -7.19 -21.97
N SER A 156 6.00 -6.54 -21.24
CA SER A 156 6.07 -5.11 -20.98
C SER A 156 7.39 -4.79 -20.25
N GLU A 157 8.27 -4.09 -20.95
CA GLU A 157 9.47 -3.47 -20.39
C GLU A 157 9.06 -2.36 -19.42
N VAL A 158 8.95 -2.69 -18.13
CA VAL A 158 9.02 -1.67 -17.08
C VAL A 158 10.50 -1.35 -16.84
N ALA A 159 10.93 -0.28 -17.51
CA ALA A 159 12.21 0.38 -17.31
C ALA A 159 12.41 0.72 -15.82
N SER A 160 13.18 -0.10 -15.12
CA SER A 160 13.86 0.31 -13.89
C SER A 160 15.26 0.76 -14.27
N SER A 161 15.40 2.06 -14.51
CA SER A 161 16.71 2.72 -14.48
C SER A 161 16.59 3.95 -13.61
N SER A 162 16.80 3.71 -12.33
CA SER A 162 17.21 4.70 -11.35
C SER A 162 18.54 5.30 -11.80
N ASN A 163 18.50 6.54 -12.29
CA ASN A 163 19.69 7.40 -12.40
C ASN A 163 19.27 8.83 -12.11
N LEU A 164 19.09 9.13 -10.81
CA LEU A 164 19.19 10.49 -10.30
C LEU A 164 20.56 10.62 -9.63
N ALA A 165 21.56 10.89 -10.46
CA ALA A 165 22.79 11.51 -10.03
C ALA A 165 22.43 12.91 -9.51
N ILE A 166 22.35 13.05 -8.19
CA ILE A 166 22.32 14.35 -7.53
C ILE A 166 23.72 14.94 -7.73
N LYS A 167 23.87 15.77 -8.78
CA LYS A 167 24.99 16.71 -8.87
C LYS A 167 24.88 17.66 -7.69
N LYS A 168 25.87 17.60 -6.80
CA LYS A 168 26.18 18.68 -5.87
C LYS A 168 26.76 19.81 -6.70
N ASP A 169 25.89 20.61 -7.31
CA ASP A 169 26.28 21.91 -7.82
C ASP A 169 25.97 22.95 -6.73
N ASP A 170 26.98 23.77 -6.49
CA ASP A 170 27.15 24.75 -5.44
C ASP A 170 25.91 25.62 -5.16
N ILE A 171 25.34 25.48 -3.97
CA ILE A 171 24.51 26.53 -3.38
C ILE A 171 25.48 27.50 -2.71
N ASP A 172 25.80 28.56 -3.45
CA ASP A 172 26.49 29.74 -2.96
C ASP A 172 25.63 30.41 -1.88
N VAL A 173 25.94 30.13 -0.61
CA VAL A 173 25.31 30.77 0.55
C VAL A 173 25.84 32.19 0.63
N ASN A 174 25.13 33.12 -0.01
CA ASN A 174 25.41 34.56 0.05
C ASN A 174 25.39 35.07 1.51
N PRO A 175 26.53 35.48 2.10
CA PRO A 175 26.59 35.98 3.47
C PRO A 175 26.43 37.50 3.47
N ARG A 176 25.23 38.00 3.16
CA ARG A 176 24.87 39.40 3.36
C ARG A 176 23.44 39.53 3.81
N LEU A 177 23.25 39.68 5.13
CA LEU A 177 22.31 40.60 5.78
C LEU A 177 22.06 40.18 7.25
N MET A 178 23.03 40.44 8.13
CA MET A 178 22.79 40.60 9.58
C MET A 178 23.81 41.62 10.11
N LYS A 179 23.65 42.88 9.68
CA LYS A 179 24.11 44.04 10.46
C LYS A 179 22.90 44.96 10.55
N ASN A 180 22.33 45.06 11.74
CA ASN A 180 21.77 46.26 12.36
C ASN A 180 20.70 45.84 13.38
N THR A 181 21.02 45.96 14.66
CA THR A 181 20.34 46.86 15.62
C THR A 181 20.87 46.59 17.02
N SER A 182 21.78 47.45 17.46
CA SER A 182 22.12 47.66 18.88
C SER A 182 22.63 49.10 18.99
N ALA A 183 21.69 50.01 19.30
CA ALA A 183 21.87 51.27 19.98
C ALA A 183 20.47 51.82 20.29
#